data_AF-A0A024WTW3-F1
#
_entry.id   AF-A0A024WTW3-F1
#
_cell.length_a   1.000
_cell.length_b   1.000
_cell.length_c   1.000
_cell.angle_alpha   90.00
_cell.angle_beta   90.00
_cell.angle_gamma   90.00
#
_symmetry.space_group_name_H-M   'P 1'
#
loop_
_entity.id
_entity.type
_entity.pdbx_description
1 polymer ?
#
loop_
_entity_poly.entity_id
_entity_poly.type
_entity_poly.pdbx_seq_one_letter_code
_entity_poly.pdbx_strand_id
1 'polypeptide(L)'
;MGEVECEKSIKHIIEINCLSEKNSNILYKCLLSDDSLKQNEMFTRANVSGSILKIELQSNTCEDIRYKAKNIYDYLHFFFKTVETFA
;
A
#
# COMPACT_ATOMS: atom_id res chain seq x y z
N MET A 1 -23.07 -32.09 -4.56
CA MET A 1 -21.64 -31.77 -4.74
C MET A 1 -21.58 -30.34 -5.25
N GLY A 2 -21.31 -29.38 -4.36
CA GLY A 2 -20.96 -28.03 -4.77
C GLY A 2 -19.45 -27.93 -4.60
N GLU A 3 -18.72 -27.84 -5.71
CA GLU A 3 -17.30 -27.52 -5.66
C GLU A 3 -17.17 -26.13 -5.05
N VAL A 4 -16.57 -26.05 -3.87
CA VAL A 4 -16.14 -24.78 -3.30
C VAL A 4 -14.92 -24.39 -4.11
N GLU A 5 -15.11 -23.55 -5.13
CA GLU A 5 -14.00 -22.86 -5.78
C GLU A 5 -13.30 -22.04 -4.69
N CYS A 6 -12.19 -22.57 -4.16
CA CYS A 6 -11.26 -21.77 -3.37
C CYS A 6 -10.64 -20.75 -4.32
N GLU A 7 -11.22 -19.54 -4.39
CA GLU A 7 -10.60 -18.40 -5.06
C GLU A 7 -9.16 -18.27 -4.56
N LYS A 8 -8.19 -18.52 -5.44
CA LYS A 8 -6.77 -18.32 -5.14
C LYS A 8 -6.50 -16.82 -5.05
N SER A 9 -6.70 -16.28 -3.87
CA SER A 9 -6.34 -14.91 -3.55
C SER A 9 -4.83 -14.81 -3.31
N ILE A 10 -4.13 -14.10 -4.18
CA ILE A 10 -2.73 -13.72 -4.03
C ILE A 10 -2.66 -12.54 -3.06
N LYS A 11 -1.72 -12.63 -2.10
CA LYS A 11 -1.41 -11.55 -1.17
C LYS A 11 0.01 -11.07 -1.38
N HIS A 12 0.20 -9.76 -1.38
CA HIS A 12 1.51 -9.13 -1.44
C HIS A 12 1.62 -8.05 -0.38
N ILE A 13 2.77 -7.94 0.28
CA ILE A 13 3.00 -6.97 1.35
C ILE A 13 4.15 -6.07 0.91
N ILE A 14 3.88 -4.77 0.81
CA ILE A 14 4.89 -3.74 0.66
C ILE A 14 5.26 -3.26 2.07
N GLU A 15 6.53 -3.38 2.43
CA GLU A 15 7.07 -2.94 3.72
C GLU A 15 7.97 -1.72 3.50
N ILE A 16 7.72 -0.66 4.28
CA ILE A 16 8.42 0.62 4.18
C ILE A 16 9.06 0.92 5.53
N ASN A 17 10.38 1.00 5.53
CA ASN A 17 11.16 1.35 6.71
C ASN A 17 11.36 2.87 6.75
N CYS A 18 10.71 3.54 7.69
CA CYS A 18 10.86 4.97 7.92
C CYS A 18 11.97 5.26 8.95
N LEU A 19 12.45 6.51 8.96
CA LEU A 19 13.49 6.95 9.92
C LEU A 19 12.98 7.01 11.37
N SER A 20 11.68 7.22 11.58
CA SER A 20 11.07 7.30 12.90
C SER A 20 9.62 6.85 12.87
N GLU A 21 9.07 6.53 14.04
CA GLU A 21 7.63 6.25 14.20
C GLU A 21 6.75 7.46 13.85
N LYS A 22 7.25 8.69 14.05
CA LYS A 22 6.54 9.89 13.62
C LYS A 22 6.37 9.90 12.09
N ASN A 23 7.42 9.53 11.36
CA ASN A 23 7.41 9.53 9.90
C ASN A 23 6.48 8.45 9.33
N SER A 24 6.52 7.23 9.88
CA SER A 24 5.62 6.14 9.45
C SER A 24 4.14 6.50 9.71
N ASN A 25 3.83 7.12 10.84
CA ASN A 25 2.48 7.59 11.16
C ASN A 25 2.00 8.71 10.22
N ILE A 26 2.86 9.65 9.84
CA ILE A 26 2.51 10.70 8.86
C ILE A 26 2.23 10.07 7.50
N LEU A 27 3.12 9.21 7.02
CA LEU A 27 2.96 8.54 5.73
C LEU A 27 1.68 7.70 5.68
N TYR A 28 1.39 6.95 6.76
CA TYR A 28 0.16 6.17 6.89
C TYR A 28 -1.10 7.06 6.81
N LYS A 29 -1.12 8.19 7.50
CA LYS A 29 -2.24 9.13 7.43
C LYS A 29 -2.41 9.69 6.02
N CYS A 30 -1.32 10.09 5.36
CA CYS A 30 -1.38 10.57 3.98
C CYS A 30 -1.91 9.50 3.03
N LEU A 31 -1.42 8.26 3.14
CA LEU A 31 -1.88 7.11 2.34
C LEU A 31 -3.40 6.88 2.54
N LEU A 32 -3.87 6.94 3.78
CA LEU A 32 -5.29 6.82 4.12
C LEU A 32 -6.12 8.07 3.81
N SER A 33 -5.53 9.21 3.47
CA SER A 33 -6.26 10.40 3.06
C SER A 33 -6.38 10.51 1.54
N ASP A 34 -5.62 9.71 0.79
CA ASP A 34 -5.66 9.72 -0.67
C ASP A 34 -6.87 8.96 -1.20
N ASP A 35 -7.84 9.69 -1.76
CA ASP A 35 -9.07 9.10 -2.27
C ASP A 35 -8.85 8.32 -3.57
N SER A 36 -7.80 8.64 -4.35
CA SER A 36 -7.50 7.91 -5.59
C SER A 36 -7.08 6.47 -5.29
N LEU A 37 -6.28 6.26 -4.24
CA LEU A 37 -5.86 4.92 -3.83
C LEU A 37 -7.03 4.10 -3.27
N LYS A 38 -7.94 4.73 -2.54
CA LYS A 38 -9.12 4.06 -1.97
C LYS A 38 -10.16 3.68 -3.03
N GLN A 39 -10.54 4.63 -3.87
CA GLN A 39 -11.60 4.44 -4.86
C GLN A 39 -11.22 3.38 -5.90
N ASN A 40 -9.93 3.26 -6.20
CA ASN A 40 -9.42 2.24 -7.11
C ASN A 40 -9.01 0.94 -6.41
N GLU A 41 -9.26 0.79 -5.10
CA GLU A 41 -8.92 -0.39 -4.30
C GLU A 41 -7.44 -0.82 -4.44
N MET A 42 -6.53 0.16 -4.45
CA MET A 42 -5.10 -0.07 -4.69
C MET A 42 -4.43 -0.89 -3.57
N PHE A 43 -5.00 -0.89 -2.36
CA PHE A 43 -4.56 -1.73 -1.26
C PHE A 43 -5.77 -2.16 -0.41
N THR A 44 -5.63 -3.31 0.26
CA THR A 44 -6.69 -3.89 1.10
C THR A 44 -6.61 -3.38 2.52
N ARG A 45 -5.39 -3.29 3.07
CA ARG A 45 -5.15 -2.72 4.40
C ARG A 45 -3.75 -2.12 4.48
N ALA A 46 -3.60 -1.13 5.36
CA ALA A 46 -2.31 -0.62 5.76
C ALA A 46 -2.24 -0.57 7.29
N ASN A 47 -1.05 -0.78 7.87
CA ASN A 47 -0.82 -0.64 9.31
C ASN A 47 0.60 -0.14 9.60
N VAL A 48 0.78 0.43 10.78
CA VAL A 48 2.06 0.91 11.28
C VAL A 48 2.48 0.12 12.50
N SER A 49 3.76 -0.25 12.57
CA SER A 49 4.39 -0.85 13.75
C SER A 49 5.74 -0.17 13.97
N GLY A 50 5.80 0.74 14.95
CA GLY A 50 6.98 1.60 15.16
C GLY A 50 7.31 2.40 13.90
N SER A 51 8.55 2.32 13.44
CA SER A 51 9.01 3.00 12.21
C SER A 51 8.67 2.28 10.91
N ILE A 52 7.88 1.20 10.95
CA ILE A 52 7.56 0.37 9.78
C ILE A 52 6.10 0.58 9.37
N LEU A 53 5.86 0.88 8.10
CA LEU A 53 4.53 0.87 7.47
C LEU A 53 4.41 -0.39 6.58
N LYS A 54 3.33 -1.14 6.74
CA LYS A 54 3.00 -2.31 5.90
C LYS A 54 1.72 -2.02 5.13
N ILE A 55 1.75 -2.29 3.82
CA ILE A 55 0.61 -2.15 2.92
C ILE A 55 0.34 -3.52 2.29
N GLU A 56 -0.84 -4.08 2.53
CA GLU A 56 -1.29 -5.34 1.95
C GLU A 56 -2.09 -5.11 0.68
N LEU A 57 -1.66 -5.78 -0.40
CA LEU A 57 -2.35 -5.87 -1.66
C LEU A 57 -2.96 -7.27 -1.78
N GLN A 58 -4.17 -7.34 -2.31
CA GLN A 58 -4.87 -8.60 -2.53
C GLN A 58 -5.50 -8.61 -3.93
N SER A 59 -5.36 -9.73 -4.63
CA SER A 59 -6.00 -9.95 -5.95
C SER A 59 -5.99 -11.42 -6.35
N ASN A 60 -6.79 -11.77 -7.35
CA ASN A 60 -6.83 -13.10 -7.94
C ASN A 60 -5.81 -13.28 -9.09
N THR A 61 -5.16 -12.20 -9.56
CA THR A 61 -4.15 -12.26 -10.64
C THR A 61 -2.85 -11.56 -10.26
N CYS A 62 -1.73 -12.10 -10.74
CA CYS A 62 -0.42 -11.47 -10.57
C CYS A 62 -0.32 -10.13 -11.31
N GLU A 63 -1.05 -9.98 -12.43
CA GLU A 63 -1.06 -8.74 -13.22
C GLU A 63 -1.68 -7.59 -12.43
N ASP A 64 -2.81 -7.83 -11.77
CA ASP A 64 -3.44 -6.82 -10.91
C ASP A 64 -2.60 -6.51 -9.67
N ILE A 65 -1.93 -7.51 -9.07
CA ILE A 65 -0.95 -7.25 -8.00
C ILE A 65 0.18 -6.32 -8.49
N ARG A 66 0.70 -6.54 -9.71
CA ARG A 66 1.75 -5.67 -10.30
C ARG A 66 1.22 -4.26 -10.55
N TYR A 67 0.00 -4.14 -11.07
CA TYR A 67 -0.65 -2.86 -11.30
C TYR A 67 -0.85 -2.08 -10.00
N LYS A 68 -1.42 -2.72 -8.96
CA LYS A 68 -1.59 -2.15 -7.62
C LYS A 68 -0.26 -1.73 -7.01
N ALA A 69 0.74 -2.61 -7.05
CA ALA A 69 2.08 -2.31 -6.53
C ALA A 69 2.70 -1.10 -7.22
N LYS A 70 2.62 -1.01 -8.56
CA LYS A 70 3.12 0.14 -9.31
C LYS A 70 2.47 1.44 -8.85
N ASN A 71 1.15 1.48 -8.69
CA ASN A 71 0.45 2.69 -8.24
C ASN A 71 0.87 3.10 -6.82
N ILE A 72 1.06 2.13 -5.91
CA ILE A 72 1.59 2.42 -4.57
C ILE A 72 3.01 2.97 -4.65
N TYR A 73 3.88 2.41 -5.50
CA TYR A 73 5.24 2.94 -5.69
C TYR A 73 5.25 4.35 -6.29
N ASP A 74 4.41 4.63 -7.28
CA ASP A 74 4.28 5.94 -7.90
C ASP A 74 3.81 6.99 -6.87
N TYR A 75 2.83 6.64 -6.03
CA TYR A 75 2.38 7.46 -4.91
C TYR A 75 3.51 7.74 -3.91
N LEU A 76 4.22 6.71 -3.46
CA LEU A 76 5.32 6.85 -2.50
C LEU A 76 6.45 7.72 -3.06
N HIS A 77 6.80 7.52 -4.33
CA HIS A 77 7.80 8.32 -5.02
C HIS A 77 7.41 9.79 -5.08
N PHE A 78 6.16 10.09 -5.42
CA PHE A 78 5.65 11.46 -5.42
C PHE A 78 5.66 12.07 -4.00
N PHE A 79 5.21 11.31 -2.99
CA PHE A 79 5.23 11.75 -1.60
C PHE A 79 6.64 12.09 -1.13
N PHE A 80 7.62 11.21 -1.34
CA PHE A 80 8.99 11.44 -0.88
C PHE A 80 9.63 12.62 -1.60
N LYS A 81 9.46 12.74 -2.93
CA LYS A 81 9.93 13.92 -3.67
C LYS A 81 9.30 15.22 -3.16
N THR A 82 8.03 15.18 -2.79
CA THR A 82 7.33 16.34 -2.23
C THR A 82 7.97 16.72 -0.89
N VAL A 83 8.17 15.75 0.01
CA VAL A 83 8.84 16.00 1.30
C VAL A 83 10.25 16.55 1.12
N GLU A 84 11.04 15.97 0.21
CA GLU A 84 12.40 16.47 -0.12
C GLU A 84 12.39 17.91 -0.64
N THR A 85 11.34 18.34 -1.33
CA THR A 85 11.22 19.71 -1.85
C THR A 85 11.01 20.74 -0.74
N PHE A 86 10.43 20.33 0.39
CA PHE A 86 10.09 21.22 1.52
C PHE A 86 11.02 21.06 2.73
N ALA A 87 11.99 20.16 2.68
CA ALA A 87 12.97 19.89 3.74
C ALA A 87 14.26 20.69 3.53
#